data_AF-A0A0D2H5K3-F1
#
_entry.id   AF-A0A0D2H5K3-F1
#
_cell.length_a   1.000
_cell.length_b   1.000
_cell.length_c   1.000
_cell.angle_alpha   90.00
_cell.angle_beta   90.00
_cell.angle_gamma   90.00
#
_symmetry.space_group_name_H-M   'P 1'
#
loop_
_entity.id
_entity.type
_entity.pdbx_description
1 polymer ?
#
loop_
_entity_poly.entity_id
_entity_poly.type
_entity_poly.pdbx_seq_one_letter_code
_entity_poly.pdbx_strand_id
1 'polypeptide(L)'
;MLSPGEVKVKVMTPSNGEHLTFEFADGDISKAIGEEGETPLQKYYAVFSAPPSQWWIDVRFACSGIQICTTEPEAQKFHAKHGLYYGYVISLDKLWELSKAWYSDKATYDYDRKTPQEAKKLFEDLGLDMRYWMS
;
A
#
# COMPACT_ATOMS: atom_id res chain seq x y z
N MET A 1 -0.98 -10.87 26.10
CA MET A 1 -0.40 -10.27 24.90
C MET A 1 -0.21 -11.41 23.92
N LEU A 2 -1.05 -11.51 22.87
CA LEU A 2 -0.80 -12.50 21.82
C LEU A 2 0.58 -12.16 21.25
N SER A 3 1.50 -13.13 21.20
CA SER A 3 2.75 -12.93 20.46
C SER A 3 2.38 -12.50 19.04
N PRO A 4 3.13 -11.60 18.39
CA PRO A 4 2.95 -11.37 16.96
C PRO A 4 3.22 -12.71 16.27
N GLY A 5 2.16 -13.46 16.00
CA GLY A 5 2.25 -14.75 15.36
C GLY A 5 2.82 -14.55 13.97
N GLU A 6 3.57 -15.53 13.49
CA GLU A 6 3.97 -15.55 12.09
C GLU A 6 2.71 -15.58 11.22
N VAL A 7 2.55 -14.59 10.36
CA VAL A 7 1.44 -14.53 9.40
C VAL A 7 2.01 -14.69 8.01
N LYS A 8 1.34 -15.52 7.20
CA LYS A 8 1.63 -15.64 5.77
C LYS A 8 0.44 -15.12 4.97
N VAL A 9 0.66 -14.09 4.18
CA VAL A 9 -0.36 -13.51 3.29
C VAL A 9 0.00 -13.89 1.86
N LYS A 10 -0.96 -14.49 1.15
CA LYS A 10 -0.83 -14.78 -0.29
C LYS A 10 -1.72 -13.85 -1.07
N VAL A 11 -1.16 -13.23 -2.10
CA VAL A 11 -1.90 -12.35 -3.03
C VAL A 11 -1.63 -12.80 -4.45
N MET A 12 -2.58 -12.53 -5.35
CA MET A 12 -2.41 -12.69 -6.78
C MET A 12 -2.40 -11.28 -7.39
N THR A 13 -1.40 -10.99 -8.22
CA THR A 13 -1.26 -9.69 -8.87
C THR A 13 -2.27 -9.60 -10.04
N PRO A 14 -3.08 -8.53 -10.14
CA PRO A 14 -4.06 -8.40 -11.22
C PRO A 14 -3.43 -8.12 -12.58
N SER A 15 -2.14 -7.78 -12.58
CA SER A 15 -1.46 -7.23 -13.73
C SER A 15 -0.84 -8.32 -14.62
N ASN A 16 -0.31 -9.40 -14.03
CA ASN A 16 0.21 -10.58 -14.72
C ASN A 16 -0.24 -11.93 -14.14
N GLY A 17 -0.97 -11.97 -13.02
CA GLY A 17 -1.47 -13.22 -12.41
C GLY A 17 -0.46 -13.95 -11.52
N GLU A 18 0.70 -13.36 -11.26
CA GLU A 18 1.73 -13.90 -10.38
C GLU A 18 1.21 -13.99 -8.93
N HIS A 19 1.58 -15.06 -8.22
CA HIS A 19 1.29 -15.20 -6.81
C HIS A 19 2.47 -14.74 -5.96
N LEU A 20 2.22 -13.78 -5.06
CA LEU A 20 3.19 -13.31 -4.08
C LEU A 20 2.82 -13.84 -2.70
N THR A 21 3.83 -14.27 -1.93
CA THR A 21 3.69 -14.60 -0.52
C THR A 21 4.50 -13.63 0.33
N PHE A 22 3.84 -12.99 1.29
CA PHE A 22 4.48 -12.16 2.30
C PHE A 22 4.48 -12.90 3.64
N GLU A 23 5.66 -13.06 4.22
CA GLU A 23 5.82 -13.57 5.58
C GLU A 23 6.03 -12.40 6.52
N PHE A 24 5.32 -12.40 7.64
CA PHE A 24 5.39 -11.36 8.68
C PHE A 24 5.94 -11.97 9.96
N ALA A 25 6.91 -11.30 10.57
CA ALA A 25 7.47 -11.65 11.88
C ALA A 25 7.71 -10.37 12.68
N ASP A 26 7.41 -10.40 13.99
CA ASP A 26 7.62 -9.27 14.91
C ASP A 26 7.01 -7.93 14.44
N GLY A 27 5.92 -7.98 13.68
CA GLY A 27 5.24 -6.80 13.16
C GLY A 27 5.92 -6.15 11.94
N ASP A 28 6.89 -6.82 11.31
CA ASP A 28 7.51 -6.40 10.05
C ASP A 28 7.36 -7.48 8.96
N ILE A 29 7.52 -7.10 7.69
CA ILE A 29 7.58 -8.04 6.58
C ILE A 29 8.98 -8.65 6.60
N SER A 30 9.08 -9.92 6.96
CA SER A 30 10.35 -10.63 7.00
C SER A 30 10.78 -11.11 5.62
N LYS A 31 9.82 -11.50 4.76
CA LYS A 31 10.08 -11.97 3.40
C LYS A 31 8.97 -11.60 2.43
N ALA A 32 9.36 -11.29 1.21
CA ALA A 32 8.46 -11.26 0.05
C ALA A 32 8.96 -12.29 -0.97
N ILE A 33 8.09 -13.22 -1.35
CA ILE A 33 8.43 -14.36 -2.19
C ILE A 33 7.53 -14.31 -3.43
N GLY A 34 8.14 -14.10 -4.59
CA GLY A 34 7.50 -14.24 -5.90
C GLY A 34 7.80 -15.59 -6.55
N GLU A 35 7.53 -15.70 -7.85
CA GLU A 35 7.79 -16.96 -8.60
C GLU A 35 9.28 -17.30 -8.70
N GLU A 36 10.15 -16.28 -8.77
CA GLU A 36 11.61 -16.42 -8.86
C GLU A 36 12.28 -16.61 -7.47
N GLY A 37 11.48 -16.65 -6.39
CA GLY A 37 11.97 -16.76 -5.01
C GLY A 37 11.88 -15.46 -4.21
N GLU A 38 12.70 -15.37 -3.17
CA GLU A 38 12.71 -14.21 -2.27
C GLU A 38 13.25 -12.97 -2.98
N THR A 39 12.50 -11.87 -2.90
CA THR A 39 12.85 -10.63 -3.58
C THR A 39 12.60 -9.41 -2.69
N PRO A 40 13.42 -8.34 -2.79
CA PRO A 40 13.21 -7.13 -1.99
C PRO A 40 11.86 -6.46 -2.29
N LEU A 41 11.27 -5.84 -1.28
CA LEU A 41 9.98 -5.13 -1.40
C LEU A 41 10.02 -4.03 -2.47
N GLN A 42 11.17 -3.39 -2.69
CA GLN A 42 11.38 -2.35 -3.70
C GLN A 42 11.12 -2.82 -5.13
N LYS A 43 11.14 -4.14 -5.40
CA LYS A 43 10.80 -4.68 -6.73
C LYS A 43 9.30 -4.62 -7.00
N TYR A 44 8.48 -4.60 -5.96
CA TYR A 44 7.02 -4.59 -6.05
C TYR A 44 6.47 -3.17 -5.90
N TYR A 45 5.31 -2.94 -6.51
CA TYR A 45 4.69 -1.62 -6.59
C TYR A 45 3.22 -1.69 -6.19
N ALA A 46 2.79 -0.75 -5.37
CA ALA A 46 1.40 -0.53 -5.05
C ALA A 46 0.80 0.52 -5.98
N VAL A 47 -0.33 0.20 -6.57
CA VAL A 47 -1.10 1.08 -7.44
C VAL A 47 -2.34 1.55 -6.68
N PHE A 48 -2.57 2.86 -6.65
CA PHE A 48 -3.77 3.49 -6.12
C PHE A 48 -4.60 4.06 -7.25
N SER A 49 -5.88 3.68 -7.32
CA SER A 49 -6.79 4.06 -8.41
C SER A 49 -7.60 5.34 -8.15
N ALA A 50 -7.58 5.85 -6.93
CA ALA A 50 -8.29 7.06 -6.51
C ALA A 50 -7.50 7.77 -5.40
N PRO A 51 -7.48 9.12 -5.39
CA PRO A 51 -6.79 9.87 -4.36
C PRO A 51 -7.47 9.74 -2.98
N PRO A 52 -6.75 10.03 -1.87
CA PRO A 52 -7.28 9.87 -0.53
C PRO A 52 -8.58 10.61 -0.23
N SER A 53 -8.83 11.78 -0.84
CA SER A 53 -10.08 12.53 -0.66
C SER A 53 -11.32 11.78 -1.16
N GLN A 54 -11.15 10.84 -2.10
CA GLN A 54 -12.24 10.07 -2.68
C GLN A 54 -12.49 8.73 -1.98
N TRP A 55 -11.56 8.29 -1.11
CA TRP A 55 -11.65 6.96 -0.50
C TRP A 55 -12.92 6.74 0.33
N TRP A 56 -13.43 7.80 0.97
CA TRP A 56 -14.63 7.72 1.80
C TRP A 56 -15.94 7.93 1.03
N ILE A 57 -15.87 8.35 -0.24
CA ILE A 57 -17.04 8.42 -1.13
C ILE A 57 -17.47 7.00 -1.51
N ASP A 58 -16.52 6.18 -1.93
CA ASP A 58 -16.72 4.74 -2.16
C ASP A 58 -15.49 3.94 -1.71
N VAL A 59 -15.58 3.44 -0.47
CA VAL A 59 -14.51 2.64 0.14
C VAL A 59 -14.29 1.32 -0.59
N ARG A 60 -15.32 0.74 -1.21
CA ARG A 60 -15.17 -0.52 -1.94
C ARG A 60 -14.39 -0.28 -3.21
N PHE A 61 -14.72 0.78 -3.95
CA PHE A 61 -13.94 1.19 -5.12
C PHE A 61 -12.49 1.47 -4.73
N ALA A 62 -12.26 2.31 -3.72
CA ALA A 62 -10.90 2.64 -3.27
C ALA A 62 -10.08 1.41 -2.88
N CYS A 63 -10.62 0.54 -2.01
CA CYS A 63 -9.92 -0.68 -1.59
C CYS A 63 -9.71 -1.65 -2.77
N SER A 64 -10.71 -1.84 -3.63
CA SER A 64 -10.57 -2.69 -4.82
C SER A 64 -9.60 -2.13 -5.86
N GLY A 65 -9.39 -0.82 -5.85
CA GLY A 65 -8.46 -0.11 -6.72
C GLY A 65 -7.04 -0.01 -6.17
N ILE A 66 -6.77 -0.52 -4.96
CA ILE A 66 -5.42 -0.66 -4.40
C ILE A 66 -4.91 -2.05 -4.77
N GLN A 67 -3.88 -2.11 -5.60
CA GLN A 67 -3.38 -3.35 -6.20
C GLN A 67 -1.86 -3.44 -6.11
N ILE A 68 -1.32 -4.66 -6.20
CA ILE A 68 0.13 -4.92 -6.19
C ILE A 68 0.58 -5.40 -7.57
N CYS A 69 1.62 -4.77 -8.11
CA CYS A 69 2.28 -5.11 -9.37
C CYS A 69 3.72 -5.56 -9.11
N THR A 70 4.26 -6.31 -10.07
CA THR A 70 5.56 -6.98 -9.98
C THR A 70 6.72 -6.14 -10.50
N THR A 71 6.41 -5.09 -11.25
CA THR A 71 7.39 -4.16 -11.81
C THR A 71 6.83 -2.74 -11.91
N GLU A 72 7.70 -1.74 -11.97
CA GLU A 72 7.32 -0.33 -12.14
C GLU A 72 6.59 -0.08 -13.47
N PRO A 73 7.09 -0.56 -14.64
CA PRO A 73 6.43 -0.27 -15.92
C PRO A 73 5.01 -0.85 -16.00
N GLU A 74 4.78 -1.98 -15.33
CA GLU A 74 3.46 -2.60 -15.20
C GLU A 74 2.53 -1.74 -14.35
N ALA A 75 3.00 -1.29 -13.19
CA ALA A 75 2.24 -0.42 -12.29
C ALA A 75 1.86 0.91 -12.97
N GLN A 76 2.79 1.54 -13.69
CA GLN A 76 2.54 2.78 -14.42
C GLN A 76 1.52 2.62 -15.55
N LYS A 77 1.47 1.45 -16.20
CA LYS A 77 0.50 1.15 -17.27
C LYS A 77 -0.87 0.70 -16.75
N PHE A 78 -0.96 0.29 -15.49
CA PHE A 78 -2.18 -0.23 -14.88
C PHE A 78 -3.35 0.75 -15.04
N HIS A 79 -3.12 2.01 -14.66
CA HIS A 79 -4.08 3.11 -14.77
C HIS A 79 -4.66 3.25 -16.18
N ALA A 80 -3.80 3.35 -17.19
CA ALA A 80 -4.23 3.47 -18.59
C ALA A 80 -5.00 2.23 -19.09
N LYS A 81 -4.53 1.03 -18.73
CA LYS A 81 -5.18 -0.25 -19.10
C LYS A 81 -6.61 -0.36 -18.56
N HIS A 82 -6.85 0.25 -17.39
CA HIS A 82 -8.14 0.18 -16.70
C HIS A 82 -8.98 1.46 -16.83
N GLY A 83 -8.54 2.45 -17.63
CA GLY A 83 -9.27 3.71 -17.85
C GLY A 83 -9.30 4.65 -16.63
N LEU A 84 -8.31 4.53 -15.74
CA LEU A 84 -8.23 5.25 -14.47
C LEU A 84 -7.14 6.33 -14.56
N TYR A 85 -7.50 7.59 -14.76
CA TYR A 85 -6.50 8.65 -15.05
C TYR A 85 -6.00 9.42 -13.82
N TYR A 86 -6.58 9.20 -12.65
CA TYR A 86 -6.24 9.87 -11.39
C TYR A 86 -5.56 8.91 -10.42
N GLY A 87 -4.52 8.25 -10.91
CA GLY A 87 -3.82 7.19 -10.20
C GLY A 87 -2.50 7.63 -9.58
N TYR A 88 -1.97 6.83 -8.66
CA TYR A 88 -0.63 6.99 -8.13
C TYR A 88 0.04 5.64 -7.90
N VAL A 89 1.37 5.63 -7.96
CA VAL A 89 2.19 4.43 -7.78
C VAL A 89 3.28 4.73 -6.77
N ILE A 90 3.47 3.81 -5.83
CA ILE A 90 4.62 3.80 -4.91
C ILE A 90 5.20 2.39 -4.83
N SER A 91 6.46 2.26 -4.44
CA SER A 91 7.05 0.96 -4.15
C SER A 91 6.43 0.32 -2.89
N LEU A 92 6.50 -1.01 -2.78
CA LEU A 92 5.85 -1.75 -1.69
C LEU A 92 6.51 -1.49 -0.33
N ASP A 93 7.81 -1.21 -0.28
CA ASP A 93 8.50 -0.77 0.95
C ASP A 93 7.98 0.59 1.41
N LYS A 94 7.76 1.54 0.49
CA LYS A 94 7.15 2.84 0.81
C LYS A 94 5.70 2.67 1.26
N LEU A 95 4.93 1.76 0.66
CA LEU A 95 3.59 1.41 1.14
C LEU A 95 3.65 0.86 2.58
N TRP A 96 4.65 0.05 2.89
CA TRP A 96 4.83 -0.51 4.23
C TRP A 96 5.23 0.55 5.26
N GLU A 97 6.08 1.52 4.91
CA GLU A 97 6.34 2.68 5.75
C GLU A 97 5.06 3.50 6.01
N LEU A 98 4.29 3.74 4.95
CA LEU A 98 3.00 4.41 5.05
C LEU A 98 2.03 3.67 5.96
N SER A 99 1.93 2.35 5.85
CA SER A 99 1.03 1.56 6.71
C SER A 99 1.46 1.66 8.18
N LYS A 100 2.75 1.50 8.48
CA LYS A 100 3.27 1.62 9.85
C LYS A 100 2.99 3.01 10.43
N ALA A 101 3.24 4.08 9.67
CA ALA A 101 2.96 5.44 10.12
C ALA A 101 1.45 5.67 10.33
N TRP A 102 0.61 5.24 9.38
CA TRP A 102 -0.83 5.45 9.40
C TRP A 102 -1.54 4.69 10.53
N TYR A 103 -1.07 3.46 10.81
CA TYR A 103 -1.66 2.53 11.78
C TYR A 103 -0.98 2.53 13.16
N SER A 104 0.10 3.28 13.35
CA SER A 104 0.95 3.31 14.56
C SER A 104 0.20 3.44 15.88
N ASP A 105 -0.88 4.22 15.91
CA ASP A 105 -1.68 4.55 17.08
C ASP A 105 -3.06 3.86 17.11
N LYS A 106 -3.47 3.21 16.02
CA LYS A 106 -4.86 2.69 15.86
C LYS A 106 -5.25 1.60 16.85
N ALA A 107 -4.27 0.89 17.39
CA ALA A 107 -4.51 -0.15 18.38
C ALA A 107 -4.62 0.41 19.82
N THR A 108 -4.39 1.71 20.01
CA THR A 108 -4.49 2.37 21.33
C THR A 108 -5.94 2.73 21.65
N TYR A 109 -6.27 2.74 22.94
CA TYR A 109 -7.62 3.09 23.40
C TYR A 109 -7.97 4.56 23.12
N ASP A 110 -6.97 5.44 23.16
CA ASP A 110 -7.10 6.88 22.97
C ASP A 110 -6.99 7.29 21.50
N TYR A 111 -7.08 6.33 20.56
CA TYR A 111 -7.01 6.63 19.15
C TYR A 111 -8.13 7.57 18.71
N ASP A 112 -7.73 8.69 18.11
CA ASP A 112 -8.61 9.55 17.33
C ASP A 112 -8.20 9.55 15.86
N ARG A 113 -9.14 9.86 14.97
CA ARG A 113 -8.86 10.00 13.54
C ARG A 113 -7.90 11.17 13.34
N LYS A 114 -6.81 10.90 12.62
CA LYS A 114 -5.86 11.93 12.16
C LYS A 114 -6.63 13.07 11.48
N THR A 115 -6.37 14.29 11.94
CA THR A 115 -6.83 15.53 11.32
C THR A 115 -6.21 15.70 9.92
N PRO A 116 -6.78 16.54 9.04
CA PRO A 116 -6.18 16.82 7.74
C PRO A 116 -4.74 17.34 7.83
N GLN A 117 -4.41 18.12 8.86
CA GLN A 117 -3.06 18.64 9.09
C GLN A 117 -2.08 17.53 9.51
N GLU A 118 -2.49 16.61 10.37
CA GLU A 118 -1.66 15.46 10.77
C GLU A 118 -1.44 14.50 9.61
N ALA A 119 -2.48 14.22 8.81
CA ALA A 119 -2.36 13.40 7.61
C ALA A 119 -1.41 14.05 6.58
N LYS A 120 -1.56 15.36 6.35
CA LYS A 120 -0.65 16.12 5.48
C LYS A 120 0.80 16.00 5.95
N LYS A 121 1.06 16.25 7.23
CA LYS A 121 2.40 16.14 7.82
C LYS A 121 2.97 14.74 7.64
N LEU A 122 2.17 13.71 7.89
CA LEU A 122 2.58 12.31 7.71
C LEU A 122 3.00 12.03 6.26
N PHE A 123 2.23 12.50 5.27
CA PHE A 123 2.56 12.31 3.86
C PHE A 123 3.82 13.07 3.44
N GLU A 124 4.00 14.30 3.94
CA GLU A 124 5.22 15.10 3.73
C GLU A 124 6.46 14.41 4.33
N ASP A 125 6.36 13.94 5.57
CA ASP A 125 7.46 13.25 6.28
C ASP A 125 7.87 11.95 5.56
N LEU A 126 6.93 11.29 4.86
CA LEU A 126 7.20 10.09 4.05
C LEU A 126 7.71 10.39 2.63
N GLY A 127 7.72 11.66 2.22
CA GLY A 127 8.14 12.10 0.89
C GLY A 127 7.15 11.78 -0.23
N LEU A 128 5.85 11.70 0.09
CA LEU A 128 4.80 11.41 -0.89
C LEU A 128 4.42 12.66 -1.71
N ASP A 129 3.97 12.47 -2.96
CA ASP A 129 3.57 13.59 -3.82
C ASP A 129 2.25 14.21 -3.37
N MET A 130 2.35 15.36 -2.72
CA MET A 130 1.20 16.08 -2.15
C MET A 130 0.15 16.46 -3.19
N ARG A 131 0.48 16.53 -4.48
CA ARG A 131 -0.51 16.78 -5.55
C ARG A 131 -1.53 15.66 -5.69
N TYR A 132 -1.14 14.43 -5.31
CA TYR A 132 -2.04 13.28 -5.29
C TYR A 132 -2.62 13.05 -3.88
N TRP A 133 -1.76 13.08 -2.87
CA TRP A 133 -2.15 12.66 -1.51
C TRP A 133 -3.04 13.66 -0.77
N MET A 134 -3.14 14.90 -1.28
CA MET A 134 -4.02 15.95 -0.74
C MET A 134 -5.02 16.50 -1.77
N SER A 135 -5.12 15.90 -2.97
CA SER A 135 -6.14 16.28 -3.96
C SER A 135 -7.53 15.87 -3.53
#